data_AF-A0A968IXG3-F1
#
_entry.id   AF-A0A968IXG3-F1
#
_cell.length_a   1.000
_cell.length_b   1.000
_cell.length_c   1.000
_cell.angle_alpha   90.00
_cell.angle_beta   90.00
_cell.angle_gamma   90.00
#
_symmetry.space_group_name_H-M   'P 1'
#
loop_
_entity.id
_entity.type
_entity.pdbx_description
1 polymer ?
#
loop_
_entity_poly.entity_id
_entity_poly.type
_entity_poly.pdbx_seq_one_letter_code
_entity_poly.pdbx_strand_id
1 'polypeptide(L)'
;MNCLLLCDRAGLCLAIHFATWITSLAYTSIAASTVLVTTNPIWVGLFSWWWYGEKLSLQGIIGVAVALCGGLIMAIADSAQGGGYSNPILGDILALIGAVMSSLYIIFGSQAQRRGLDTGNYVAISYSTAAFCLLPLPFLFGASYFGYEGKVYLYICLMAVMSQVIGHTSLNWSVRWISPTVISLSLLFEPVVASLTAAIVFQEIPSTDLLLGGLVILWGIGVFINEQ
;
A
#
# COMPACT_ATOMS: atom_id res chain seq x y z
N MET A 1 -9.40 -23.22 6.04
CA MET A 1 -8.80 -22.73 4.78
C MET A 1 -7.42 -23.34 4.63
N ASN A 2 -7.08 -23.88 3.46
CA ASN A 2 -5.76 -24.46 3.19
C ASN A 2 -4.69 -23.34 3.13
N CYS A 3 -3.46 -23.58 3.62
CA CYS A 3 -2.35 -22.62 3.57
C CYS A 3 -2.02 -22.21 2.13
N LEU A 4 -2.11 -23.13 1.17
CA LEU A 4 -1.88 -22.81 -0.24
C LEU A 4 -2.91 -21.80 -0.77
N LEU A 5 -4.19 -22.02 -0.46
CA LEU A 5 -5.27 -21.11 -0.85
C LEU A 5 -5.11 -19.71 -0.22
N LEU A 6 -4.57 -19.63 1.00
CA LEU A 6 -4.22 -18.34 1.63
C LEU A 6 -3.10 -17.63 0.87
N CYS A 7 -2.07 -18.36 0.44
CA CYS A 7 -0.96 -17.80 -0.33
C CYS A 7 -1.40 -17.30 -1.71
N ASP A 8 -2.27 -18.05 -2.39
CA ASP A 8 -2.80 -17.65 -3.69
C ASP A 8 -3.68 -16.39 -3.59
N ARG A 9 -4.53 -16.32 -2.55
CA ARG A 9 -5.33 -15.12 -2.28
C ARG A 9 -4.45 -13.92 -1.92
N ALA A 10 -3.40 -14.14 -1.12
CA ALA A 10 -2.42 -13.11 -0.83
C ALA A 10 -1.74 -12.62 -2.13
N GLY A 11 -1.29 -13.54 -2.99
CA GLY A 11 -0.69 -13.21 -4.28
C GLY A 11 -1.63 -12.43 -5.21
N LEU A 12 -2.91 -12.81 -5.28
CA LEU A 12 -3.91 -12.06 -6.05
C LEU A 12 -4.11 -10.64 -5.48
N CYS A 13 -4.24 -10.50 -4.16
CA CYS A 13 -4.31 -9.20 -3.51
C CYS A 13 -3.05 -8.36 -3.78
N LEU A 14 -1.86 -8.98 -3.75
CA LEU A 14 -0.60 -8.31 -4.06
C LEU A 14 -0.52 -7.85 -5.52
N ALA A 15 -1.01 -8.65 -6.46
CA ALA A 15 -1.12 -8.24 -7.87
C ALA A 15 -2.03 -7.03 -8.04
N ILE A 16 -3.24 -7.06 -7.46
CA ILE A 16 -4.17 -5.93 -7.55
C ILE A 16 -3.56 -4.70 -6.88
N HIS A 17 -2.93 -4.85 -5.72
CA HIS A 17 -2.23 -3.77 -5.03
C HIS A 17 -1.19 -3.10 -5.93
N PHE A 18 -0.27 -3.86 -6.53
CA PHE A 18 0.75 -3.26 -7.39
C PHE A 18 0.16 -2.67 -8.67
N ALA A 19 -0.81 -3.34 -9.28
CA ALA A 19 -1.47 -2.81 -10.47
C ALA A 19 -2.13 -1.46 -10.19
N THR A 20 -2.86 -1.32 -9.09
CA THR A 20 -3.57 -0.06 -8.78
C THR A 20 -2.63 1.00 -8.22
N TRP A 21 -1.74 0.67 -7.29
CA TRP A 21 -0.84 1.65 -6.66
C TRP A 21 0.24 2.20 -7.62
N ILE A 22 0.85 1.36 -8.46
CA ILE A 22 1.81 1.89 -9.44
C ILE A 22 1.10 2.76 -10.46
N THR A 23 -0.12 2.39 -10.85
CA THR A 23 -0.94 3.18 -11.78
C THR A 23 -1.38 4.51 -11.15
N SER A 24 -1.66 4.58 -9.85
CA SER A 24 -2.08 5.84 -9.21
C SER A 24 -1.04 6.95 -9.34
N LEU A 25 0.26 6.61 -9.32
CA LEU A 25 1.36 7.57 -9.51
C LEU A 25 1.36 8.25 -10.89
N ALA A 26 0.64 7.72 -11.88
CA ALA A 26 0.46 8.38 -13.17
C ALA A 26 -0.68 9.42 -13.18
N TYR A 27 -1.52 9.42 -12.15
CA TYR A 27 -2.77 10.18 -12.09
C TYR A 27 -2.87 11.16 -10.92
N THR A 28 -2.05 11.00 -9.89
CA THR A 28 -1.98 11.90 -8.72
C THR A 28 -0.53 12.06 -8.27
N SER A 29 -0.27 13.03 -7.39
CA SER A 29 1.04 13.30 -6.81
C SER A 29 1.59 12.10 -6.03
N ILE A 30 2.93 12.01 -5.94
CA ILE A 30 3.64 11.00 -5.14
C ILE A 30 3.19 11.12 -3.67
N ALA A 31 3.07 12.34 -3.17
CA ALA A 31 2.60 12.60 -1.81
C ALA A 31 1.17 12.07 -1.58
N ALA A 32 0.22 12.41 -2.45
CA ALA A 32 -1.16 11.92 -2.33
C ALA A 32 -1.24 10.38 -2.43
N SER A 33 -0.62 9.81 -3.46
CA SER A 33 -0.63 8.36 -3.69
C SER A 33 -0.02 7.59 -2.52
N THR A 34 1.11 8.04 -1.96
CA THR A 34 1.80 7.31 -0.89
C THR A 34 1.11 7.47 0.46
N VAL A 35 0.54 8.63 0.77
CA VAL A 35 -0.25 8.79 2.00
C VAL A 35 -1.51 7.92 1.95
N LEU A 36 -2.21 7.90 0.82
CA LEU A 36 -3.44 7.11 0.66
C LEU A 36 -3.17 5.61 0.66
N VAL A 37 -2.13 5.13 -0.05
CA VAL A 37 -1.81 3.70 -0.06
C VAL A 37 -1.41 3.20 1.33
N THR A 38 -0.74 4.03 2.14
CA THR A 38 -0.27 3.68 3.48
C THR A 38 -1.31 3.83 4.59
N THR A 39 -2.58 4.06 4.21
CA THR A 39 -3.73 3.91 5.13
C THR A 39 -3.98 2.47 5.59
N ASN A 40 -3.06 1.53 5.29
CA ASN A 40 -3.07 0.15 5.74
C ASN A 40 -3.51 -0.07 7.19
N PRO A 41 -3.08 0.72 8.20
CA PRO A 41 -3.48 0.48 9.59
C PRO A 41 -4.98 0.44 9.81
N ILE A 42 -5.72 1.30 9.11
CA ILE A 42 -7.18 1.36 9.17
C ILE A 42 -7.77 0.05 8.66
N TRP A 43 -7.36 -0.36 7.46
CA TRP A 43 -7.89 -1.54 6.79
C TRP A 43 -7.48 -2.83 7.49
N VAL A 44 -6.21 -2.95 7.91
CA VAL A 44 -5.72 -4.07 8.72
C VAL A 44 -6.49 -4.15 10.03
N GLY A 45 -6.72 -3.04 10.72
CA GLY A 45 -7.56 -2.98 11.93
C GLY A 45 -8.98 -3.49 11.70
N LEU A 46 -9.65 -2.99 10.66
CA LEU A 46 -11.00 -3.42 10.28
C LEU A 46 -11.06 -4.91 9.93
N PHE A 47 -10.07 -5.42 9.20
CA PHE A 47 -10.00 -6.84 8.84
C PHE A 47 -9.63 -7.73 10.03
N SER A 48 -8.78 -7.26 10.93
CA SER A 48 -8.47 -7.96 12.18
C SER A 48 -9.70 -8.07 13.09
N TRP A 49 -10.53 -7.03 13.18
CA TRP A 49 -11.83 -7.10 13.84
C TRP A 49 -12.71 -8.20 13.25
N TRP A 50 -12.86 -8.22 11.92
CA TRP A 50 -13.67 -9.23 11.24
C TRP A 50 -13.14 -10.64 11.45
N TRP A 51 -11.83 -10.85 11.35
CA TRP A 51 -11.24 -12.19 11.26
C TRP A 51 -10.83 -12.79 12.60
N TYR A 52 -10.36 -11.96 13.52
CA TYR A 52 -9.87 -12.35 14.84
C TYR A 52 -10.83 -11.94 15.96
N GLY A 53 -11.88 -11.18 15.67
CA GLY A 53 -12.87 -10.73 16.66
C GLY A 53 -12.37 -9.61 17.57
N GLU A 54 -11.26 -8.95 17.19
CA GLU A 54 -10.66 -7.83 17.93
C GLU A 54 -11.59 -6.61 17.86
N LYS A 55 -12.30 -6.31 18.95
CA LYS A 55 -13.26 -5.19 18.96
C LYS A 55 -12.51 -3.86 18.94
N LEU A 56 -12.87 -3.00 17.97
CA LEU A 56 -12.42 -1.62 17.96
C LEU A 56 -13.09 -0.84 19.10
N SER A 57 -12.28 -0.18 19.93
CA SER A 57 -12.78 0.76 20.92
C SER A 57 -13.34 2.03 20.23
N LEU A 58 -14.07 2.85 20.99
CA LEU A 58 -14.55 4.14 20.51
C LEU A 58 -13.41 5.04 20.01
N GLN A 59 -12.24 4.95 20.64
CA GLN A 59 -11.04 5.67 20.21
C GLN A 59 -10.54 5.18 18.84
N GLY A 60 -10.56 3.87 18.61
CA GLY A 60 -10.24 3.28 17.31
C GLY A 60 -11.19 3.77 16.21
N ILE A 61 -12.50 3.80 16.49
CA ILE A 61 -13.52 4.32 15.55
C ILE A 61 -13.27 5.80 15.23
N ILE A 62 -12.97 6.62 16.25
CA ILE A 62 -12.64 8.03 16.05
C ILE A 62 -11.39 8.19 15.18
N GLY A 63 -10.34 7.40 15.44
CA GLY A 63 -9.11 7.44 14.64
C GLY A 63 -9.35 7.12 13.16
N VAL A 64 -10.15 6.08 12.88
CA VAL A 64 -10.58 5.74 11.51
C VAL A 64 -11.37 6.89 10.87
N ALA A 65 -12.36 7.45 11.57
CA ALA A 65 -13.16 8.55 11.05
C ALA A 65 -12.31 9.80 10.72
N VAL A 66 -11.38 10.16 11.60
CA VAL A 66 -10.44 11.26 11.39
C VAL A 66 -9.57 11.03 10.16
N ALA A 67 -9.03 9.82 9.99
CA ALA A 67 -8.19 9.52 8.85
C ALA A 67 -8.97 9.51 7.52
N LEU A 68 -10.23 9.04 7.51
CA LEU A 68 -11.11 9.15 6.34
C LEU A 68 -11.39 10.63 5.99
N CYS A 69 -11.60 11.49 6.99
CA CYS A 69 -11.73 12.93 6.77
C CYS A 69 -10.45 13.55 6.19
N GLY A 70 -9.28 13.15 6.67
CA GLY A 70 -8.00 13.57 6.10
C GLY A 70 -7.84 13.16 4.63
N GLY A 71 -8.26 11.94 4.27
CA GLY A 71 -8.31 11.46 2.88
C GLY A 71 -9.22 12.30 1.98
N LEU A 72 -10.40 12.69 2.49
CA LEU A 72 -11.30 13.60 1.78
C LEU A 72 -10.68 14.98 1.55
N ILE A 73 -9.99 15.53 2.55
CA ILE A 73 -9.28 16.82 2.43
C ILE A 73 -8.21 16.71 1.34
N MET A 74 -7.41 15.64 1.34
CA MET A 74 -6.39 15.42 0.31
C MET A 74 -6.99 15.30 -1.09
N ALA A 75 -8.05 14.51 -1.26
CA ALA A 75 -8.69 14.32 -2.56
C ALA A 75 -9.26 15.64 -3.12
N ILE A 76 -9.84 16.48 -2.26
CA ILE A 76 -10.31 17.81 -2.66
C ILE A 76 -9.13 18.73 -3.00
N ALA A 77 -8.06 18.71 -2.20
CA ALA A 77 -6.87 19.54 -2.41
C ALA A 77 -6.14 19.21 -3.72
N ASP A 78 -5.94 17.92 -4.01
CA ASP A 78 -5.26 17.44 -5.22
C ASP A 78 -6.08 17.73 -6.48
N SER A 79 -7.42 17.60 -6.37
CA SER A 79 -8.36 17.95 -7.46
C SER A 79 -8.45 19.44 -7.73
N ALA A 80 -8.43 20.28 -6.69
CA ALA A 80 -8.61 21.73 -6.80
C ALA A 80 -7.39 22.45 -7.41
N GLN A 81 -6.19 21.87 -7.26
CA GLN A 81 -4.97 22.55 -7.66
C GLN A 81 -4.54 22.32 -9.10
N GLY A 82 -5.25 21.45 -9.85
CA GLY A 82 -4.96 21.25 -11.26
C GLY A 82 -3.48 20.97 -11.53
N GLY A 83 -2.84 20.17 -10.65
CA GLY A 83 -1.38 19.97 -10.53
C GLY A 83 -0.69 19.28 -11.71
N GLY A 84 -1.20 19.47 -12.93
CA GLY A 84 -0.68 18.87 -14.16
C GLY A 84 -1.10 17.41 -14.39
N TYR A 85 -1.72 16.78 -13.40
CA TYR A 85 -2.20 15.41 -13.51
C TYR A 85 -3.57 15.31 -14.21
N SER A 86 -3.74 14.28 -15.05
CA SER A 86 -4.91 14.15 -15.92
C SER A 86 -6.20 13.78 -15.18
N ASN A 87 -6.11 13.07 -14.05
CA ASN A 87 -7.26 12.66 -13.24
C ASN A 87 -6.86 12.32 -11.79
N PRO A 88 -6.62 13.32 -10.93
CA PRO A 88 -6.29 13.17 -9.51
C PRO A 88 -7.17 12.17 -8.75
N ILE A 89 -8.49 12.31 -8.89
CA ILE A 89 -9.49 11.48 -8.19
C ILE A 89 -9.31 9.99 -8.54
N LEU A 90 -9.04 9.67 -9.82
CA LEU A 90 -8.77 8.30 -10.22
C LEU A 90 -7.50 7.78 -9.55
N GLY A 91 -6.44 8.59 -9.49
CA GLY A 91 -5.21 8.26 -8.78
C GLY A 91 -5.46 7.94 -7.30
N ASP A 92 -6.20 8.80 -6.61
CA ASP A 92 -6.55 8.61 -5.19
C ASP A 92 -7.35 7.33 -4.95
N ILE A 93 -8.35 7.06 -5.80
CA ILE A 93 -9.16 5.83 -5.71
C ILE A 93 -8.28 4.59 -5.93
N LEU A 94 -7.39 4.62 -6.93
CA LEU A 94 -6.47 3.52 -7.20
C LEU A 94 -5.49 3.28 -6.05
N ALA A 95 -4.98 4.33 -5.42
CA ALA A 95 -4.13 4.25 -4.24
C ALA A 95 -4.88 3.63 -3.04
N LEU A 96 -6.13 4.04 -2.81
CA LEU A 96 -6.99 3.47 -1.77
C LEU A 96 -7.32 1.98 -2.03
N ILE A 97 -7.64 1.60 -3.26
CA ILE A 97 -7.79 0.17 -3.62
C ILE A 97 -6.48 -0.58 -3.32
N GLY A 98 -5.34 0.04 -3.64
CA GLY A 98 -4.01 -0.46 -3.29
C GLY A 98 -3.86 -0.71 -1.79
N ALA A 99 -4.28 0.23 -0.94
CA ALA A 99 -4.23 0.11 0.52
C ALA A 99 -5.06 -1.07 1.03
N VAL A 100 -6.29 -1.21 0.54
CA VAL A 100 -7.20 -2.31 0.91
C VAL A 100 -6.58 -3.66 0.54
N MET A 101 -6.07 -3.78 -0.68
CA MET A 101 -5.52 -5.03 -1.19
C MET A 101 -4.20 -5.40 -0.50
N SER A 102 -3.32 -4.43 -0.24
CA SER A 102 -2.12 -4.64 0.57
C SER A 102 -2.45 -5.09 1.99
N SER A 103 -3.51 -4.54 2.58
CA SER A 103 -3.96 -4.94 3.92
C SER A 103 -4.50 -6.37 3.96
N LEU A 104 -5.28 -6.78 2.96
CA LEU A 104 -5.69 -8.17 2.79
C LEU A 104 -4.49 -9.10 2.58
N TYR A 105 -3.50 -8.68 1.81
CA TYR A 105 -2.25 -9.39 1.62
C TYR A 105 -1.54 -9.64 2.97
N ILE A 106 -1.41 -8.62 3.82
CA ILE A 106 -0.82 -8.75 5.17
C ILE A 106 -1.63 -9.73 6.02
N ILE A 107 -2.97 -9.65 6.01
CA ILE A 107 -3.85 -10.53 6.80
C ILE A 107 -3.75 -11.99 6.33
N PHE A 108 -3.81 -12.25 5.03
CA PHE A 108 -3.67 -13.61 4.50
C PHE A 108 -2.27 -14.17 4.74
N GLY A 109 -1.23 -13.35 4.60
CA GLY A 109 0.14 -13.73 4.94
C GLY A 109 0.31 -14.07 6.41
N SER A 110 -0.31 -13.30 7.30
CA SER A 110 -0.33 -13.61 8.74
C SER A 110 -0.99 -14.94 9.03
N GLN A 111 -2.15 -15.20 8.42
CA GLN A 111 -2.85 -16.46 8.62
C GLN A 111 -2.09 -17.66 8.06
N ALA A 112 -1.48 -17.54 6.88
CA ALA A 112 -0.70 -18.62 6.27
C ALA A 112 0.49 -18.99 7.15
N GLN A 113 1.23 -17.98 7.62
CA GLN A 113 2.42 -18.19 8.43
C GLN A 113 2.10 -18.65 9.86
N ARG A 114 1.01 -18.17 10.48
CA ARG A 114 0.52 -18.67 11.78
C ARG A 114 0.08 -20.14 11.73
N ARG A 115 -0.29 -20.65 10.54
CA ARG A 115 -0.60 -22.07 10.30
C ARG A 115 0.65 -22.92 10.03
N GLY A 116 1.85 -22.37 10.21
CA GLY A 116 3.12 -23.09 10.14
C GLY A 116 3.85 -23.01 8.80
N LEU A 117 3.36 -22.22 7.84
CA LEU A 117 4.10 -21.98 6.60
C LEU A 117 5.29 -21.05 6.87
N ASP A 118 6.49 -21.42 6.45
CA ASP A 118 7.65 -20.54 6.55
C ASP A 118 7.55 -19.37 5.56
N THR A 119 8.26 -18.29 5.87
CA THR A 119 8.25 -17.06 5.07
C THR A 119 8.73 -17.30 3.65
N GLY A 120 9.74 -18.16 3.45
CA GLY A 120 10.32 -18.44 2.13
C GLY A 120 9.30 -19.07 1.19
N ASN A 121 8.63 -20.14 1.64
CA ASN A 121 7.56 -20.77 0.87
C ASN A 121 6.36 -19.84 0.67
N TYR A 122 5.99 -19.06 1.70
CA TYR A 122 4.92 -18.08 1.58
C TYR A 122 5.18 -17.03 0.49
N VAL A 123 6.36 -16.39 0.50
CA VAL A 123 6.70 -15.36 -0.49
C VAL A 123 6.91 -15.97 -1.87
N ALA A 124 7.48 -17.18 -1.97
CA ALA A 124 7.64 -17.86 -3.24
C ALA A 124 6.29 -18.09 -3.94
N ILE A 125 5.30 -18.60 -3.21
CA ILE A 125 3.96 -18.85 -3.77
C ILE A 125 3.26 -17.53 -4.07
N SER A 126 3.14 -16.63 -3.08
CA SER A 126 2.40 -15.38 -3.25
C SER A 126 3.00 -14.47 -4.32
N TYR A 127 4.32 -14.35 -4.42
CA TYR A 127 4.97 -13.53 -5.44
C TYR A 127 4.87 -14.18 -6.81
N SER A 128 4.94 -15.51 -6.91
CA SER A 128 4.71 -16.20 -8.19
C SER A 128 3.28 -15.99 -8.66
N THR A 129 2.29 -16.16 -7.80
CA THR A 129 0.88 -15.89 -8.12
C THR A 129 0.70 -14.44 -8.56
N ALA A 130 1.29 -13.48 -7.84
CA ALA A 130 1.21 -12.08 -8.24
C ALA A 130 1.86 -11.82 -9.60
N ALA A 131 3.05 -12.38 -9.85
CA ALA A 131 3.76 -12.27 -11.11
C ALA A 131 2.95 -12.84 -12.27
N PHE A 132 2.35 -14.03 -12.12
CA PHE A 132 1.50 -14.63 -13.16
C PHE A 132 0.26 -13.79 -13.45
N CYS A 133 -0.36 -13.19 -12.42
CA CYS A 133 -1.50 -12.29 -12.62
C CYS A 133 -1.10 -11.00 -13.35
N LEU A 134 0.09 -10.46 -13.09
CA LEU A 134 0.56 -9.19 -13.67
C LEU A 134 1.22 -9.35 -15.05
N LEU A 135 1.83 -10.50 -15.33
CA LEU A 135 2.56 -10.79 -16.57
C LEU A 135 1.78 -10.50 -17.87
N PRO A 136 0.48 -10.81 -17.99
CA PRO A 136 -0.23 -10.52 -19.23
C PRO A 136 -0.61 -9.03 -19.38
N LEU A 137 -0.60 -8.23 -18.31
CA LEU A 137 -1.18 -6.89 -18.33
C LEU A 137 -0.55 -5.96 -19.37
N PRO A 138 0.78 -5.85 -19.51
CA PRO A 138 1.36 -4.97 -20.52
C PRO A 138 0.84 -5.29 -21.92
N PHE A 139 0.80 -6.56 -22.32
CA PHE A 139 0.28 -6.96 -23.63
C PHE A 139 -1.22 -6.70 -23.79
N LEU A 140 -2.02 -6.94 -22.74
CA LEU A 140 -3.46 -6.67 -22.75
C LEU A 140 -3.78 -5.17 -22.92
N PHE A 141 -2.89 -4.30 -22.43
CA PHE A 141 -2.99 -2.85 -22.60
C PHE A 141 -2.20 -2.31 -23.81
N GLY A 142 -1.70 -3.19 -24.69
CA GLY A 142 -0.99 -2.79 -25.91
C GLY A 142 0.44 -2.28 -25.69
N ALA A 143 1.02 -2.52 -24.52
CA ALA A 143 2.42 -2.27 -24.19
C ALA A 143 3.31 -3.50 -24.44
N SER A 144 4.62 -3.29 -24.42
CA SER A 144 5.66 -4.32 -24.62
C SER A 144 6.58 -4.37 -23.41
N TYR A 145 7.18 -5.52 -23.11
CA TYR A 145 8.28 -5.62 -22.14
C TYR A 145 9.64 -5.17 -22.71
N PHE A 146 9.71 -5.05 -24.04
CA PHE A 146 10.93 -4.78 -24.78
C PHE A 146 10.87 -3.41 -25.46
N GLY A 147 12.05 -2.81 -25.66
CA GLY A 147 12.19 -1.54 -26.38
C GLY A 147 12.37 -0.30 -25.50
N TYR A 148 12.56 -0.49 -24.18
CA TYR A 148 12.91 0.60 -23.27
C TYR A 148 14.43 0.81 -23.21
N GLU A 149 14.86 1.97 -22.70
CA GLU A 149 16.29 2.24 -22.47
C GLU A 149 16.86 1.31 -21.38
N GLY A 150 18.16 1.00 -21.47
CA GLY A 150 18.87 0.14 -20.51
C GLY A 150 18.69 0.56 -19.04
N LYS A 151 18.58 1.87 -18.78
CA LYS A 151 18.35 2.41 -17.42
C LYS A 151 17.00 2.00 -16.83
N VAL A 152 15.96 1.82 -17.65
CA VAL A 152 14.63 1.39 -17.20
C VAL A 152 14.71 -0.02 -16.62
N TYR A 153 15.40 -0.93 -17.31
CA TYR A 153 15.62 -2.28 -16.82
C TYR A 153 16.43 -2.32 -15.54
N LEU A 154 17.44 -1.43 -15.40
CA LEU A 154 18.19 -1.29 -14.16
C LEU A 154 17.27 -0.86 -13.00
N TYR A 155 16.41 0.14 -13.19
CA TYR A 155 15.48 0.58 -12.14
C TYR A 155 14.45 -0.49 -11.79
N ILE A 156 13.89 -1.22 -12.77
CA ILE A 156 13.00 -2.36 -12.52
C ILE A 156 13.73 -3.44 -11.70
N CYS A 157 14.98 -3.75 -12.04
CA CYS A 157 15.80 -4.72 -11.29
C CYS A 157 16.06 -4.25 -9.86
N LEU A 158 16.38 -2.96 -9.66
CA LEU A 158 16.59 -2.39 -8.33
C LEU A 158 15.31 -2.44 -7.49
N MET A 159 14.15 -2.11 -8.05
CA MET A 159 12.87 -2.24 -7.35
C MET A 159 12.55 -3.71 -6.99
N ALA A 160 12.81 -4.64 -7.91
CA ALA A 160 12.60 -6.06 -7.64
C ALA A 160 13.50 -6.58 -6.52
N VAL A 161 14.78 -6.20 -6.49
CA VAL A 161 15.71 -6.68 -5.45
C VAL A 161 15.52 -5.93 -4.13
N MET A 162 15.56 -4.60 -4.16
CA MET A 162 15.55 -3.78 -2.95
C MET A 162 14.15 -3.70 -2.33
N SER A 163 13.14 -3.35 -3.12
CA SER A 163 11.79 -3.15 -2.60
C SER A 163 11.07 -4.49 -2.40
N GLN A 164 11.06 -5.37 -3.41
CA GLN A 164 10.31 -6.63 -3.33
C GLN A 164 11.04 -7.70 -2.51
N VAL A 165 12.23 -8.12 -2.95
CA VAL A 165 12.93 -9.26 -2.31
C VAL A 165 13.44 -8.89 -0.92
N ILE A 166 14.00 -7.71 -0.71
CA ILE A 166 14.50 -7.29 0.61
C ILE A 166 13.38 -6.66 1.44
N GLY A 167 12.79 -5.56 0.97
CA GLY A 167 11.79 -4.79 1.71
C GLY A 167 10.53 -5.58 2.07
N HIS A 168 9.75 -5.99 1.07
CA HIS A 168 8.51 -6.73 1.31
C HIS A 168 8.76 -8.05 2.03
N THR A 169 9.79 -8.82 1.69
CA THR A 169 10.08 -10.07 2.42
C THR A 169 10.40 -9.81 3.90
N SER A 170 11.10 -8.73 4.23
CA SER A 170 11.38 -8.34 5.62
C SER A 170 10.09 -8.02 6.39
N LEU A 171 9.13 -7.34 5.75
CA LEU A 171 7.80 -7.11 6.32
C LEU A 171 7.08 -8.44 6.54
N ASN A 172 7.08 -9.34 5.54
CA ASN A 172 6.41 -10.65 5.65
C ASN A 172 7.04 -11.56 6.70
N TRP A 173 8.35 -11.51 6.85
CA TRP A 173 9.06 -12.20 7.92
C TRP A 173 8.65 -11.65 9.29
N SER A 174 8.51 -10.32 9.41
CA SER A 174 8.09 -9.64 10.64
C SER A 174 6.69 -10.07 11.09
N VAL A 175 5.78 -10.42 10.18
CA VAL A 175 4.40 -10.90 10.49
C VAL A 175 4.40 -12.13 11.40
N ARG A 176 5.50 -12.90 11.44
CA ARG A 176 5.64 -14.05 12.33
C ARG A 176 5.87 -13.67 13.80
N TRP A 177 6.40 -12.49 14.04
CA TRP A 177 6.90 -12.05 15.34
C TRP A 177 6.05 -10.93 15.95
N ILE A 178 5.50 -10.07 15.10
CA ILE A 178 4.70 -8.92 15.51
C ILE A 178 3.35 -8.91 14.79
N SER A 179 2.37 -8.20 15.35
CA SER A 179 1.01 -8.19 14.81
C SER A 179 0.95 -7.49 13.44
N PRO A 180 0.00 -7.89 12.57
CA PRO A 180 -0.32 -7.18 11.32
C PRO A 180 -0.48 -5.67 11.51
N THR A 181 -1.12 -5.25 12.61
CA THR A 181 -1.29 -3.83 12.93
C THR A 181 0.07 -3.16 13.06
N VAL A 182 0.96 -3.64 13.94
CA VAL A 182 2.28 -3.00 14.16
C VAL A 182 3.08 -2.89 12.86
N ILE A 183 3.01 -3.90 11.99
CA ILE A 183 3.67 -3.87 10.68
C ILE A 183 3.09 -2.77 9.81
N SER A 184 1.76 -2.67 9.73
CA SER A 184 1.13 -1.61 8.95
C SER A 184 1.48 -0.20 9.45
N LEU A 185 1.79 -0.02 10.74
CA LEU A 185 2.25 1.28 11.28
C LEU A 185 3.63 1.66 10.76
N SER A 186 4.52 0.67 10.58
CA SER A 186 5.84 0.93 10.00
C SER A 186 5.76 1.44 8.56
N LEU A 187 4.67 1.18 7.84
CA LEU A 187 4.46 1.69 6.49
C LEU A 187 4.24 3.21 6.48
N LEU A 188 3.85 3.84 7.59
CA LEU A 188 3.66 5.30 7.66
C LEU A 188 4.96 6.10 7.47
N PHE A 189 6.12 5.46 7.55
CA PHE A 189 7.39 6.08 7.18
C PHE A 189 7.51 6.31 5.67
N GLU A 190 6.83 5.51 4.86
CA GLU A 190 6.87 5.58 3.39
C GLU A 190 6.44 6.94 2.84
N PRO A 191 5.25 7.51 3.17
CA PRO A 191 4.86 8.81 2.63
C PRO A 191 5.79 9.95 3.04
N VAL A 192 6.40 9.88 4.23
CA VAL A 192 7.37 10.89 4.69
C VAL A 192 8.62 10.84 3.83
N VAL A 193 9.21 9.65 3.66
CA VAL A 193 10.43 9.47 2.87
C VAL A 193 10.16 9.74 1.38
N ALA A 194 9.04 9.26 0.85
CA ALA A 194 8.65 9.45 -0.53
C ALA A 194 8.42 10.93 -0.84
N SER A 195 7.68 11.66 0.00
CA SER A 195 7.41 13.09 -0.23
C SER A 195 8.69 13.94 -0.15
N LEU A 196 9.57 13.66 0.83
CA LEU A 196 10.86 14.35 0.91
C LEU A 196 11.74 14.07 -0.32
N THR A 197 11.79 12.82 -0.75
CA THR A 197 12.55 12.42 -1.94
C THR A 197 11.95 13.05 -3.19
N ALA A 198 10.62 13.09 -3.31
CA ALA A 198 9.91 13.69 -4.43
C ALA A 198 10.16 15.19 -4.55
N ALA A 199 10.16 15.91 -3.42
CA ALA A 199 10.51 17.32 -3.39
C ALA A 199 11.95 17.58 -3.84
N ILE A 200 12.91 16.71 -3.47
CA ILE A 200 14.33 16.88 -3.84
C ILE A 200 14.58 16.48 -5.29
N VAL A 201 14.07 15.32 -5.71
CA VAL A 201 14.41 14.68 -7.00
C VAL A 201 13.51 15.16 -8.13
N PHE A 202 12.20 15.25 -7.89
CA PHE A 202 11.21 15.61 -8.91
C PHE A 202 10.74 17.05 -8.81
N GLN A 203 11.20 17.80 -7.79
CA GLN A 203 10.72 19.16 -7.48
C GLN A 203 9.19 19.19 -7.29
N GLU A 204 8.61 18.06 -6.87
CA GLU A 204 7.20 17.95 -6.55
C GLU A 204 7.00 18.42 -5.10
N ILE A 205 6.60 19.68 -4.94
CA ILE A 205 6.34 20.27 -3.62
C ILE A 205 4.85 20.11 -3.31
N PRO A 206 4.47 19.32 -2.29
CA PRO A 206 3.10 19.18 -1.86
C PRO A 206 2.54 20.54 -1.42
N SER A 207 1.29 20.79 -1.80
CA SER A 207 0.62 22.00 -1.37
C SER A 207 0.29 21.98 0.12
N THR A 208 0.04 23.16 0.69
CA THR A 208 -0.30 23.29 2.11
C THR A 208 -1.56 22.48 2.46
N ASP A 209 -2.57 22.49 1.60
CA ASP A 209 -3.82 21.74 1.83
C ASP A 209 -3.60 20.23 1.78
N LEU A 210 -2.75 19.77 0.84
CA LEU A 210 -2.37 18.35 0.74
C LEU A 210 -1.58 17.90 1.97
N LEU A 211 -0.65 18.73 2.46
CA LEU A 211 0.09 18.48 3.70
C LEU A 211 -0.84 18.44 4.91
N LEU A 212 -1.79 19.37 5.01
CA LEU A 212 -2.78 19.38 6.09
C LEU A 212 -3.64 18.11 6.08
N GLY A 213 -4.16 17.71 4.92
CA GLY A 213 -4.90 16.46 4.79
C GLY A 213 -4.06 15.24 5.19
N GLY A 214 -2.80 15.18 4.76
CA GLY A 214 -1.87 14.12 5.14
C GLY A 214 -1.57 14.08 6.63
N LEU A 215 -1.38 15.24 7.27
CA LEU A 215 -1.21 15.33 8.73
C LEU A 215 -2.45 14.87 9.48
N VAL A 216 -3.65 15.18 8.98
CA VAL A 216 -4.92 14.70 9.55
C VAL A 216 -5.02 13.18 9.45
N ILE A 217 -4.62 12.58 8.32
CA ILE A 217 -4.53 11.12 8.15
C ILE A 217 -3.59 10.50 9.18
N LEU A 218 -2.36 11.00 9.25
CA LEU A 218 -1.35 10.49 10.18
C LEU A 218 -1.79 10.65 11.64
N TRP A 219 -2.47 11.75 11.98
CA TRP A 219 -3.02 11.95 13.31
C TRP A 219 -4.17 10.99 13.63
N GLY A 220 -5.11 10.78 12.70
CA GLY A 220 -6.19 9.80 12.86
C GLY A 220 -5.65 8.38 13.06
N ILE A 221 -4.61 8.02 12.30
CA ILE A 221 -3.89 6.76 12.48
C ILE A 221 -3.20 6.72 13.84
N GLY A 222 -2.57 7.79 14.31
CA GLY A 222 -2.00 7.89 15.66
C GLY A 222 -3.02 7.66 16.78
N VAL A 223 -4.22 8.24 16.64
CA VAL A 223 -5.34 8.02 17.57
C VAL A 223 -5.80 6.56 17.55
N PHE A 224 -5.87 5.96 16.36
CA PHE A 224 -6.20 4.55 16.16
C PHE A 224 -5.15 3.62 16.80
N ILE A 225 -3.86 3.95 16.73
CA ILE A 225 -2.78 3.13 17.32
C ILE A 225 -2.89 3.07 18.85
N ASN A 226 -3.16 4.20 19.51
CA ASN A 226 -3.21 4.29 20.97
C ASN A 226 -4.35 3.45 21.60
N GLU A 227 -5.16 2.80 20.78
CA GLU A 227 -6.20 1.85 21.16
C GLU A 227 -5.70 0.40 21.31
N GLN A 228 -4.64 0.01 20.60
CA GLN A 228 -4.12 -1.37 20.53
C GLN A 228 -3.00 -1.65 21.53
#